data_AF-W1WPG5-F1
#
_entry.id   AF-W1WPG5-F1
#
_cell.length_a   1.000
_cell.length_b   1.000
_cell.length_c   1.000
_cell.angle_alpha   90.00
_cell.angle_beta   90.00
_cell.angle_gamma   90.00
#
_symmetry.space_group_name_H-M   'P 1'
#
loop_
_entity.id
_entity.type
_entity.pdbx_description
1 polymer ?
#
loop_
_entity_poly.entity_id
_entity_poly.type
_entity_poly.pdbx_seq_one_letter_code
_entity_poly.pdbx_strand_id
1 'polypeptide(L)'
;MNKDVENKNTHDHSHGEYHHHHDHDHHHHDHDHCHCGGHHHDHDHDHHHDHDHSHGKALPTDKWVPHTHEPGVPHEHGVNDYMKAVAEYRKTWPTKQDVIEQTPDPAVREMILRMEQIGCDTVFDRFDKQQPQCTFGIAGVCCRVCFMGPCKITPKSPRGVCGADADLIVARNMTRAAAGGLTQHGAHAREILISLKAAANDQLDIPILGEEKIRTVCKAFNIPEEGRSLKEVANDLADVLLED
;
A
#
# COMPACT_ATOMS: atom_id res chain seq x y z
N MET A 1 -16.54 -54.46 -16.26
CA MET A 1 -17.69 -53.77 -15.62
C MET A 1 -17.52 -53.82 -14.11
N ASN A 2 -18.02 -52.78 -13.45
CA ASN A 2 -17.53 -52.17 -12.22
C ASN A 2 -17.49 -53.02 -10.96
N LYS A 3 -16.46 -52.76 -10.16
CA LYS A 3 -16.48 -52.88 -8.70
C LYS A 3 -17.08 -51.60 -8.16
N ASP A 4 -18.29 -51.67 -7.59
CA ASP A 4 -18.85 -50.57 -6.81
C ASP A 4 -18.75 -50.93 -5.33
N VAL A 5 -17.86 -50.22 -4.65
CA VAL A 5 -17.65 -50.25 -3.20
C VAL A 5 -18.68 -49.29 -2.60
N GLU A 6 -19.66 -49.83 -1.86
CA GLU A 6 -20.59 -49.04 -1.06
C GLU A 6 -19.84 -48.37 0.11
N ASN A 7 -19.72 -47.05 0.06
CA ASN A 7 -19.24 -46.23 1.16
C ASN A 7 -20.41 -45.92 2.11
N LYS A 8 -20.53 -46.69 3.19
CA LYS A 8 -21.40 -46.37 4.34
C LYS A 8 -20.58 -45.59 5.36
N ASN A 9 -20.82 -44.28 5.44
CA ASN A 9 -20.55 -43.48 6.64
C ASN A 9 -21.43 -42.24 6.63
N THR A 10 -22.59 -42.35 7.28
CA THR A 10 -23.43 -41.22 7.69
C THR A 10 -23.06 -40.89 9.14
N HIS A 11 -22.54 -39.68 9.38
CA HIS A 11 -22.41 -39.13 10.72
C HIS A 11 -23.50 -38.07 10.94
N ASP A 12 -24.31 -38.29 11.96
CA ASP A 12 -25.31 -37.38 12.49
C ASP A 12 -24.67 -36.51 13.59
N HIS A 13 -24.90 -35.20 13.54
CA HIS A 13 -24.45 -34.25 14.56
C HIS A 13 -25.63 -33.41 15.03
N SER A 14 -26.13 -33.74 16.22
CA SER A 14 -27.07 -32.91 16.98
C SER A 14 -26.32 -31.74 17.63
N HIS A 15 -26.72 -30.51 17.31
CA HIS A 15 -26.26 -29.31 18.02
C HIS A 15 -27.31 -28.92 19.06
N GLY A 16 -26.94 -28.98 20.34
CA GLY A 16 -27.73 -28.42 21.43
C GLY A 16 -27.68 -26.90 21.41
N GLU A 17 -28.85 -26.26 21.48
CA GLU A 17 -29.00 -24.81 21.60
C GLU A 17 -28.53 -24.34 22.97
N TYR A 18 -27.47 -23.53 23.01
CA TYR A 18 -27.12 -22.71 24.17
C TYR A 18 -27.37 -21.25 23.81
N HIS A 19 -28.43 -20.68 24.37
CA HIS A 19 -28.74 -19.26 24.30
C HIS A 19 -27.88 -18.50 25.31
N HIS A 20 -27.02 -17.59 24.83
CA HIS A 20 -26.36 -16.59 25.67
C HIS A 20 -27.09 -15.25 25.54
N HIS A 21 -27.70 -14.81 26.64
CA HIS A 21 -28.18 -13.43 26.83
C HIS A 21 -27.00 -12.55 27.25
N HIS A 22 -26.86 -11.40 26.60
CA HIS A 22 -26.00 -10.31 27.06
C HIS A 22 -26.87 -9.09 27.35
N ASP A 23 -26.97 -8.71 28.63
CA ASP A 23 -27.45 -7.41 29.07
C ASP A 23 -26.36 -6.35 28.82
N HIS A 24 -26.74 -5.24 28.20
CA HIS A 24 -25.87 -4.07 28.04
C HIS A 24 -26.31 -2.97 29.00
N ASP A 25 -25.48 -2.74 30.01
CA ASP A 25 -25.58 -1.58 30.91
C ASP A 25 -24.97 -0.35 30.21
N HIS A 26 -25.77 0.70 30.01
CA HIS A 26 -25.33 1.95 29.38
C HIS A 26 -24.83 2.94 30.43
N HIS A 27 -23.52 3.13 30.52
CA HIS A 27 -22.93 4.25 31.27
C HIS A 27 -23.03 5.55 30.46
N HIS A 28 -23.85 6.47 30.94
CA HIS A 28 -23.86 7.88 30.53
C HIS A 28 -22.65 8.60 31.12
N HIS A 29 -21.89 9.30 30.27
CA HIS A 29 -20.90 10.29 30.70
C HIS A 29 -21.46 11.69 30.41
N ASP A 30 -21.74 12.45 31.47
CA ASP A 30 -21.96 13.88 31.42
C ASP A 30 -20.62 14.61 31.35
N HIS A 31 -20.51 15.59 30.46
CA HIS A 31 -19.39 16.52 30.39
C HIS A 31 -19.82 17.90 30.86
N ASP A 32 -19.34 18.30 32.04
CA ASP A 32 -19.40 19.68 32.52
C ASP A 32 -18.36 20.55 31.81
N HIS A 33 -18.83 21.62 31.14
CA HIS A 33 -17.98 22.66 30.58
C HIS A 33 -17.78 23.80 31.59
N CYS A 34 -16.54 23.99 32.05
CA CYS A 34 -16.12 25.16 32.82
C CYS A 34 -15.73 26.30 31.86
N HIS A 35 -16.44 27.44 31.93
CA HIS A 35 -16.04 28.67 31.26
C HIS A 35 -15.08 29.47 32.15
N CYS A 36 -13.84 29.66 31.69
CA CYS A 36 -13.01 30.78 32.12
C CYS A 36 -12.39 31.41 30.87
N GLY A 37 -12.81 32.65 30.58
CA GLY A 37 -12.36 33.43 29.46
C GLY A 37 -10.91 33.90 29.60
N GLY A 38 -10.21 33.95 28.48
CA GLY A 38 -8.87 34.53 28.34
C GLY A 38 -8.68 35.02 26.92
N HIS A 39 -8.75 36.33 26.77
CA HIS A 39 -8.52 37.19 25.61
C HIS A 39 -7.72 36.59 24.43
N HIS A 40 -8.37 36.49 23.27
CA HIS A 40 -7.70 36.39 21.97
C HIS A 40 -7.56 37.81 21.36
N HIS A 41 -6.35 38.15 20.93
CA HIS A 41 -6.11 39.28 20.04
C HIS A 41 -6.21 38.76 18.60
N ASP A 42 -7.22 39.25 17.87
CA ASP A 42 -7.29 39.05 16.42
C ASP A 42 -6.32 40.02 15.75
N HIS A 43 -5.34 39.46 15.04
CA HIS A 43 -4.58 40.19 14.02
C HIS A 43 -5.16 39.82 12.66
N ASP A 44 -5.99 40.71 12.11
CA ASP A 44 -6.39 40.66 10.70
C ASP A 44 -5.16 40.93 9.84
N HIS A 45 -4.72 39.90 9.13
CA HIS A 45 -3.82 40.06 7.99
C HIS A 45 -4.60 39.72 6.73
N ASP A 46 -5.09 40.76 6.05
CA ASP A 46 -5.60 40.68 4.68
C ASP A 46 -4.45 40.31 3.74
N HIS A 47 -4.31 39.02 3.45
CA HIS A 47 -3.48 38.54 2.35
C HIS A 47 -4.32 38.41 1.09
N HIS A 48 -4.49 39.53 0.37
CA HIS A 48 -4.92 39.50 -1.02
C HIS A 48 -3.78 38.91 -1.88
N HIS A 49 -3.85 37.60 -2.10
CA HIS A 49 -3.09 36.93 -3.15
C HIS A 49 -4.02 36.73 -4.36
N ASP A 50 -4.09 37.73 -5.24
CA ASP A 50 -4.56 37.53 -6.61
C ASP A 50 -3.51 36.70 -7.36
N HIS A 51 -3.66 35.38 -7.32
CA HIS A 51 -2.97 34.48 -8.23
C HIS A 51 -3.87 34.20 -9.43
N ASP A 52 -3.67 34.97 -10.50
CA ASP A 52 -4.21 34.67 -11.82
C ASP A 52 -3.51 33.42 -12.38
N HIS A 53 -4.12 32.25 -12.17
CA HIS A 53 -3.69 31.01 -12.80
C HIS A 53 -4.21 30.96 -14.24
N SER A 54 -3.52 31.65 -15.14
CA SER A 54 -3.67 31.41 -16.57
C SER A 54 -3.12 30.02 -16.92
N HIS A 55 -4.01 29.03 -16.93
CA HIS A 55 -3.69 27.73 -17.53
C HIS A 55 -3.59 27.93 -19.04
N GLY A 56 -2.36 27.86 -19.56
CA GLY A 56 -2.11 27.79 -21.00
C GLY A 56 -2.98 26.70 -21.62
N LYS A 57 -3.64 27.01 -22.73
CA LYS A 57 -4.53 26.08 -23.43
C LYS A 57 -3.77 24.80 -23.78
N ALA A 58 -4.22 23.68 -23.22
CA ALA A 58 -3.68 22.37 -23.51
C ALA A 58 -3.76 22.05 -25.02
N LEU A 59 -2.73 21.39 -25.53
CA LEU A 59 -2.67 20.93 -26.92
C LEU A 59 -3.65 19.76 -27.12
N PRO A 60 -4.10 19.48 -28.37
CA PRO A 60 -5.23 18.58 -28.65
C PRO A 60 -5.05 17.09 -28.28
N THR A 61 -3.95 16.71 -27.63
CA THR A 61 -3.59 15.32 -27.31
C THR A 61 -3.57 15.00 -25.81
N ASP A 62 -3.83 15.96 -24.93
CA ASP A 62 -3.75 15.74 -23.48
C ASP A 62 -5.09 15.29 -22.89
N LYS A 63 -5.09 14.07 -22.34
CA LYS A 63 -6.27 13.29 -21.93
C LYS A 63 -6.80 13.64 -20.53
N TRP A 64 -6.50 14.82 -20.01
CA TRP A 64 -7.04 15.31 -18.73
C TRP A 64 -7.31 16.80 -18.81
N VAL A 65 -8.59 17.15 -18.91
CA VAL A 65 -9.08 18.53 -18.88
C VAL A 65 -9.77 18.76 -17.54
N PRO A 66 -9.33 19.74 -16.73
CA PRO A 66 -10.08 20.17 -15.56
C PRO A 66 -11.42 20.72 -16.02
N HIS A 67 -12.51 20.31 -15.39
CA HIS A 67 -13.82 20.90 -15.60
C HIS A 67 -14.47 21.20 -14.25
N THR A 68 -15.26 22.27 -14.22
CA THR A 68 -16.02 22.70 -13.04
C THR A 68 -17.49 22.30 -13.24
N HIS A 69 -18.15 21.92 -12.14
CA HIS A 69 -19.59 21.65 -12.12
C HIS A 69 -20.26 22.45 -11.01
N GLU A 70 -21.55 22.73 -11.19
CA GLU A 70 -22.37 23.35 -10.14
C GLU A 70 -22.56 22.39 -8.95
N PRO A 71 -22.57 22.90 -7.70
CA PRO A 71 -22.82 22.07 -6.52
C PRO A 71 -24.12 21.28 -6.65
N GLY A 72 -24.04 19.95 -6.60
CA GLY A 72 -25.20 19.05 -6.64
C GLY A 72 -25.49 18.40 -8.00
N VAL A 73 -24.71 18.67 -9.05
CA VAL A 73 -24.79 17.91 -10.30
C VAL A 73 -24.04 16.58 -10.14
N PRO A 74 -24.71 15.42 -10.26
CA PRO A 74 -24.01 14.14 -10.26
C PRO A 74 -23.10 14.08 -11.48
N HIS A 75 -21.84 13.68 -11.29
CA HIS A 75 -21.06 13.24 -12.43
C HIS A 75 -21.81 12.10 -13.11
N GLU A 76 -22.14 12.24 -14.40
CA GLU A 76 -22.22 11.06 -15.25
C GLU A 76 -20.81 10.49 -15.32
N HIS A 77 -20.45 9.72 -14.29
CA HIS A 77 -19.29 8.87 -14.31
C HIS A 77 -19.59 7.81 -15.37
N GLY A 78 -19.30 8.14 -16.64
CA GLY A 78 -18.90 7.14 -17.60
C GLY A 78 -17.70 6.46 -16.96
N VAL A 79 -17.95 5.38 -16.23
CA VAL A 79 -16.93 4.50 -15.69
C VAL A 79 -16.00 4.27 -16.87
N ASN A 80 -14.80 4.85 -16.84
CA ASN A 80 -13.77 4.52 -17.82
C ASN A 80 -13.74 3.00 -17.79
N ASP A 81 -14.15 2.36 -18.90
CA ASP A 81 -14.33 0.92 -18.95
C ASP A 81 -12.97 0.29 -18.64
N TYR A 82 -12.74 -0.01 -17.36
CA TYR A 82 -11.45 -0.49 -16.87
C TYR A 82 -11.16 -1.85 -17.52
N MET A 83 -12.18 -2.56 -18.00
CA MET A 83 -11.99 -3.77 -18.79
C MET A 83 -11.38 -3.45 -20.15
N LYS A 84 -11.84 -2.38 -20.82
CA LYS A 84 -11.21 -1.87 -22.04
C LYS A 84 -9.78 -1.37 -21.78
N ALA A 85 -9.57 -0.60 -20.71
CA ALA A 85 -8.23 -0.12 -20.34
C ALA A 85 -7.26 -1.29 -20.08
N VAL A 86 -7.69 -2.30 -19.32
CA VAL A 86 -6.90 -3.52 -19.08
C VAL A 86 -6.68 -4.30 -20.37
N ALA A 87 -7.69 -4.39 -21.25
CA ALA A 87 -7.53 -5.06 -22.54
C ALA A 87 -6.50 -4.38 -23.43
N GLU A 88 -6.48 -3.04 -23.49
CA GLU A 88 -5.44 -2.30 -24.21
C GLU A 88 -4.07 -2.46 -23.55
N TYR A 89 -3.99 -2.40 -22.21
CA TYR A 89 -2.74 -2.60 -21.49
C TYR A 89 -2.14 -4.00 -21.73
N ARG A 90 -2.96 -5.04 -21.80
CA ARG A 90 -2.49 -6.41 -22.09
C ARG A 90 -1.82 -6.57 -23.44
N LYS A 91 -2.21 -5.77 -24.43
CA LYS A 91 -1.58 -5.81 -25.76
C LYS A 91 -0.13 -5.36 -25.72
N THR A 92 0.30 -4.65 -24.67
CA THR A 92 1.68 -4.19 -24.51
C THR A 92 2.56 -5.18 -23.75
N TRP A 93 2.02 -6.34 -23.34
CA TRP A 93 2.76 -7.29 -22.54
C TRP A 93 3.69 -8.15 -23.40
N PRO A 94 5.00 -8.20 -23.08
CA PRO A 94 5.95 -9.00 -23.83
C PRO A 94 5.79 -10.49 -23.50
N THR A 95 6.05 -11.34 -24.47
CA THR A 95 6.31 -12.76 -24.25
C THR A 95 7.75 -12.97 -23.78
N LYS A 96 8.09 -14.14 -23.23
CA LYS A 96 9.48 -14.53 -22.98
C LYS A 96 10.35 -14.38 -24.23
N GLN A 97 9.82 -14.72 -25.41
CA GLN A 97 10.55 -14.61 -26.66
C GLN A 97 10.88 -13.14 -26.99
N ASP A 98 9.91 -12.24 -26.83
CA ASP A 98 10.13 -10.80 -27.00
C ASP A 98 11.24 -10.29 -26.07
N VAL A 99 11.25 -10.74 -24.80
CA VAL A 99 12.29 -10.38 -23.84
C VAL A 99 13.67 -10.86 -24.28
N ILE A 100 13.80 -12.11 -24.75
CA ILE A 100 15.08 -12.64 -25.26
C ILE A 100 15.60 -11.76 -26.40
N GLU A 101 14.73 -11.37 -27.33
CA GLU A 101 15.10 -10.60 -28.51
C GLU A 101 15.43 -9.13 -28.22
N GLN A 102 14.68 -8.51 -27.29
CA GLN A 102 14.69 -7.06 -27.10
C GLN A 102 15.39 -6.61 -25.82
N THR A 103 15.75 -7.52 -24.90
CA THR A 103 16.48 -7.13 -23.68
C THR A 103 17.78 -6.40 -24.03
N PRO A 104 18.05 -5.22 -23.46
CA PRO A 104 19.28 -4.47 -23.72
C PRO A 104 20.49 -5.11 -23.05
N ASP A 105 20.28 -5.91 -21.99
CA ASP A 105 21.35 -6.61 -21.29
C ASP A 105 21.60 -8.00 -21.93
N PRO A 106 22.77 -8.21 -22.58
CA PRO A 106 23.11 -9.50 -23.17
C PRO A 106 23.26 -10.62 -22.13
N ALA A 107 23.67 -10.31 -20.89
CA ALA A 107 23.79 -11.32 -19.84
C ALA A 107 22.42 -11.88 -19.44
N VAL A 108 21.38 -11.04 -19.41
CA VAL A 108 20.00 -11.49 -19.19
C VAL A 108 19.57 -12.45 -20.30
N ARG A 109 19.84 -12.13 -21.56
CA ARG A 109 19.53 -13.00 -22.71
C ARG A 109 20.22 -14.35 -22.59
N GLU A 110 21.53 -14.36 -22.36
CA GLU A 110 22.33 -15.57 -22.20
C GLU A 110 21.80 -16.44 -21.04
N MET A 111 21.43 -15.81 -19.92
CA MET A 111 20.89 -16.52 -18.76
C MET A 111 19.51 -17.08 -18.98
N ILE A 112 18.60 -16.40 -19.67
CA ILE A 112 17.29 -16.96 -20.02
C ILE A 112 17.48 -18.24 -20.86
N LEU A 113 18.34 -18.19 -21.88
CA LEU A 113 18.62 -19.34 -22.74
C LEU A 113 19.29 -20.49 -21.98
N ARG A 114 20.23 -20.18 -21.09
CA ARG A 114 20.88 -21.20 -20.25
C ARG A 114 19.90 -21.85 -19.29
N MET A 115 19.04 -21.08 -18.65
CA MET A 115 18.01 -21.58 -17.72
C MET A 115 17.05 -22.54 -18.44
N GLU A 116 16.69 -22.23 -19.68
CA GLU A 116 15.88 -23.13 -20.52
C GLU A 116 16.58 -24.46 -20.83
N GLN A 117 17.87 -24.43 -21.17
CA GLN A 117 18.65 -25.65 -21.43
C GLN A 117 18.75 -26.59 -20.22
N ILE A 118 18.76 -26.03 -19.01
CA ILE A 118 18.81 -26.82 -17.76
C ILE A 118 17.41 -27.13 -17.20
N GLY A 119 16.34 -26.74 -17.90
CA GLY A 119 14.97 -26.99 -17.48
C GLY A 119 14.52 -26.19 -16.25
N CYS A 120 15.11 -25.01 -16.01
CA CYS A 120 14.77 -24.14 -14.90
C CYS A 120 13.88 -22.98 -15.36
N ASP A 121 12.65 -22.92 -14.85
CA ASP A 121 11.72 -21.83 -15.15
C ASP A 121 12.17 -20.50 -14.53
N THR A 122 12.16 -19.44 -15.34
CA THR A 122 12.44 -18.08 -14.92
C THR A 122 11.15 -17.30 -14.63
N VAL A 123 11.29 -16.02 -14.25
CA VAL A 123 10.13 -15.12 -14.12
C VAL A 123 9.39 -14.92 -15.44
N PHE A 124 10.09 -14.97 -16.58
CA PHE A 124 9.50 -14.78 -17.90
C PHE A 124 8.60 -15.96 -18.28
N ASP A 125 9.05 -17.19 -18.01
CA ASP A 125 8.23 -18.40 -18.20
C ASP A 125 6.96 -18.35 -17.34
N ARG A 126 7.09 -17.92 -16.07
CA ARG A 126 5.94 -17.80 -15.17
C ARG A 126 4.99 -16.66 -15.57
N PHE A 127 5.51 -15.56 -16.10
CA PHE A 127 4.68 -14.47 -16.60
C PHE A 127 3.80 -14.96 -17.76
N ASP A 128 4.40 -15.64 -18.74
CA ASP A 128 3.69 -16.21 -19.89
C ASP A 128 2.63 -17.23 -19.45
N LYS A 129 2.97 -18.13 -18.51
CA LYS A 129 2.02 -19.13 -17.95
C LYS A 129 0.84 -18.51 -17.20
N GLN A 130 1.00 -17.30 -16.66
CA GLN A 130 -0.07 -16.58 -15.96
C GLN A 130 -0.99 -15.80 -16.93
N GLN A 131 -0.73 -15.84 -18.24
CA GLN A 131 -1.53 -15.11 -19.22
C GLN A 131 -2.81 -15.86 -19.64
N PRO A 132 -3.96 -15.16 -19.77
CA PRO A 132 -4.18 -13.78 -19.35
C PRO A 132 -4.40 -13.67 -17.83
N GLN A 133 -3.70 -12.73 -17.17
CA GLN A 133 -3.92 -12.45 -15.74
C GLN A 133 -5.34 -11.91 -15.48
N CYS A 134 -5.87 -12.04 -14.26
CA CYS A 134 -7.26 -11.65 -13.93
C CYS A 134 -7.58 -10.16 -14.17
N THR A 135 -8.61 -9.86 -14.96
CA THR A 135 -9.00 -8.47 -15.32
C THR A 135 -9.39 -7.63 -14.10
N PHE A 136 -10.18 -8.19 -13.19
CA PHE A 136 -10.64 -7.47 -11.98
C PHE A 136 -9.50 -7.21 -10.99
N GLY A 137 -8.49 -8.07 -10.98
CA GLY A 137 -7.27 -7.89 -10.18
C GLY A 137 -6.45 -6.72 -10.71
N ILE A 138 -6.18 -6.69 -12.02
CA ILE A 138 -5.42 -5.62 -12.67
C ILE A 138 -6.15 -4.28 -12.55
N ALA A 139 -7.48 -4.27 -12.75
CA ALA A 139 -8.31 -3.08 -12.58
C ALA A 139 -8.47 -2.63 -11.11
N GLY A 140 -8.06 -3.45 -10.14
CA GLY A 140 -8.17 -3.12 -8.71
C GLY A 140 -9.59 -3.18 -8.13
N VAL A 141 -10.59 -3.65 -8.88
CA VAL A 141 -12.01 -3.65 -8.50
C VAL A 141 -12.49 -4.96 -7.84
N CYS A 142 -11.56 -5.86 -7.52
CA CYS A 142 -11.81 -7.07 -6.74
C CYS A 142 -11.46 -6.83 -5.26
N CYS A 143 -12.41 -7.04 -4.36
CA CYS A 143 -12.24 -6.86 -2.92
C CYS A 143 -12.25 -8.21 -2.18
N ARG A 144 -11.21 -8.45 -1.39
CA ARG A 144 -11.02 -9.68 -0.58
C ARG A 144 -10.72 -9.36 0.90
N VAL A 145 -11.26 -8.24 1.38
CA VAL A 145 -10.92 -7.65 2.68
C VAL A 145 -11.60 -8.35 3.86
N CYS A 146 -12.73 -9.00 3.61
CA CYS A 146 -13.52 -9.68 4.64
C CYS A 146 -14.10 -10.99 4.09
N PHE A 147 -14.69 -11.78 4.98
CA PHE A 147 -15.25 -13.10 4.67
C PHE A 147 -16.63 -13.07 3.99
N MET A 148 -17.29 -11.90 3.88
CA MET A 148 -18.50 -11.75 3.07
C MET A 148 -18.19 -11.68 1.56
N GLY A 149 -16.94 -11.42 1.21
CA GLY A 149 -16.45 -11.46 -0.18
C GLY A 149 -16.10 -12.88 -0.64
N PRO A 150 -15.40 -13.03 -1.77
CA PRO A 150 -14.85 -11.97 -2.62
C PRO A 150 -15.94 -11.17 -3.36
N CYS A 151 -15.82 -9.85 -3.36
CA CYS A 151 -16.68 -8.96 -4.15
C CYS A 151 -15.97 -8.56 -5.44
N LYS A 152 -16.68 -8.54 -6.57
CA LYS A 152 -16.21 -7.96 -7.84
C LYS A 152 -17.18 -6.89 -8.29
N ILE A 153 -16.67 -5.72 -8.65
CA ILE A 153 -17.52 -4.63 -9.15
C ILE A 153 -17.72 -4.79 -10.66
N THR A 154 -18.98 -4.69 -11.08
CA THR A 154 -19.41 -4.78 -12.48
C THR A 154 -20.61 -3.85 -12.70
N PRO A 155 -21.02 -3.56 -13.95
CA PRO A 155 -22.25 -2.80 -14.20
C PRO A 155 -23.50 -3.42 -13.58
N LYS A 156 -23.57 -4.76 -13.49
CA LYS A 156 -24.67 -5.50 -12.84
C LYS A 156 -24.62 -5.44 -11.32
N SER A 157 -23.44 -5.31 -10.75
CA SER A 157 -23.19 -5.30 -9.30
C SER A 157 -22.22 -4.16 -8.99
N PRO A 158 -22.72 -2.91 -8.92
CA PRO A 158 -21.87 -1.72 -8.82
C PRO A 158 -21.26 -1.52 -7.43
N ARG A 159 -21.66 -2.34 -6.46
CA ARG A 159 -21.19 -2.32 -5.07
C ARG A 159 -20.92 -3.73 -4.56
N GLY A 160 -20.00 -3.85 -3.62
CA GLY A 160 -19.78 -5.06 -2.83
C GLY A 160 -20.90 -5.28 -1.80
N VAL A 161 -20.87 -6.43 -1.11
CA VAL A 161 -21.89 -6.82 -0.13
C VAL A 161 -22.10 -5.77 0.96
N CYS A 162 -21.03 -5.12 1.42
CA CYS A 162 -21.10 -4.06 2.43
C CYS A 162 -21.45 -2.66 1.88
N GLY A 163 -21.73 -2.53 0.59
CA GLY A 163 -22.04 -1.26 -0.07
C GLY A 163 -20.85 -0.49 -0.63
N ALA A 164 -19.61 -0.98 -0.46
CA ALA A 164 -18.41 -0.34 -1.04
C ALA A 164 -18.44 -0.40 -2.58
N ASP A 165 -18.23 0.75 -3.24
CA ASP A 165 -18.15 0.87 -4.70
C ASP A 165 -16.73 0.62 -5.24
N ALA A 166 -16.55 0.82 -6.55
CA ALA A 166 -15.27 0.62 -7.23
C ALA A 166 -14.17 1.53 -6.66
N ASP A 167 -14.44 2.81 -6.46
CA ASP A 167 -13.45 3.80 -6.03
C ASP A 167 -12.91 3.47 -4.65
N LEU A 168 -13.81 3.16 -3.70
CA LEU A 168 -13.40 2.77 -2.36
C LEU A 168 -12.61 1.45 -2.35
N ILE A 169 -12.99 0.49 -3.20
CA ILE A 169 -12.27 -0.79 -3.31
C ILE A 169 -10.87 -0.60 -3.91
N VAL A 170 -10.75 0.21 -4.97
CA VAL A 170 -9.47 0.53 -5.60
C VAL A 170 -8.56 1.27 -4.62
N ALA A 171 -9.08 2.29 -3.92
CA ALA A 171 -8.34 3.02 -2.89
C ALA A 171 -7.83 2.06 -1.80
N ARG A 172 -8.68 1.19 -1.26
CA ARG A 172 -8.27 0.18 -0.25
C ARG A 172 -7.17 -0.75 -0.74
N ASN A 173 -7.27 -1.22 -1.98
CA ASN A 173 -6.29 -2.13 -2.56
C ASN A 173 -4.94 -1.41 -2.75
N MET A 174 -4.96 -0.18 -3.25
CA MET A 174 -3.76 0.66 -3.42
C MET A 174 -3.11 1.01 -2.07
N THR A 175 -3.90 1.45 -1.09
CA THR A 175 -3.40 1.77 0.27
C THR A 175 -2.74 0.56 0.92
N ARG A 176 -3.30 -0.65 0.78
CA ARG A 176 -2.66 -1.86 1.32
C ARG A 176 -1.35 -2.22 0.61
N ALA A 177 -1.27 -2.03 -0.71
CA ALA A 177 -0.03 -2.26 -1.44
C ALA A 177 1.06 -1.27 -0.99
N ALA A 178 0.71 0.02 -0.86
CA ALA A 178 1.61 1.06 -0.35
C ALA A 178 2.05 0.77 1.10
N ALA A 179 1.11 0.39 1.97
CA ALA A 179 1.42 0.04 3.36
C ALA A 179 2.34 -1.19 3.46
N GLY A 180 2.18 -2.19 2.58
CA GLY A 180 3.09 -3.33 2.50
C GLY A 180 4.53 -2.91 2.18
N GLY A 181 4.72 -2.04 1.18
CA GLY A 181 6.04 -1.50 0.85
C GLY A 181 6.62 -0.62 1.95
N LEU A 182 5.81 0.27 2.54
CA LEU A 182 6.21 1.11 3.66
C LEU A 182 6.67 0.29 4.86
N THR A 183 5.94 -0.78 5.21
CA THR A 183 6.28 -1.66 6.33
C THR A 183 7.64 -2.32 6.13
N GLN A 184 8.01 -2.69 4.90
CA GLN A 184 9.33 -3.24 4.59
C GLN A 184 10.45 -2.21 4.85
N HIS A 185 10.27 -0.96 4.41
CA HIS A 185 11.25 0.10 4.68
C HIS A 185 11.35 0.43 6.17
N GLY A 186 10.22 0.50 6.87
CA GLY A 186 10.19 0.73 8.32
C GLY A 186 10.90 -0.39 9.09
N ALA A 187 10.62 -1.65 8.76
CA ALA A 187 11.31 -2.80 9.34
C ALA A 187 12.82 -2.76 9.06
N HIS A 188 13.22 -2.46 7.83
CA HIS A 188 14.63 -2.33 7.47
C HIS A 188 15.34 -1.23 8.28
N ALA A 189 14.74 -0.04 8.38
CA ALA A 189 15.29 1.07 9.16
C ALA A 189 15.40 0.70 10.65
N ARG A 190 14.35 0.10 11.22
CA ARG A 190 14.33 -0.35 12.61
C ARG A 190 15.48 -1.32 12.92
N GLU A 191 15.72 -2.31 12.06
CA GLU A 191 16.81 -3.28 12.27
C GLU A 191 18.20 -2.62 12.17
N ILE A 192 18.38 -1.62 11.30
CA ILE A 192 19.60 -0.82 11.24
C ILE A 192 19.81 -0.04 12.55
N LEU A 193 18.77 0.60 13.07
CA LEU A 193 18.87 1.41 14.29
C LEU A 193 19.15 0.55 15.53
N ILE A 194 18.50 -0.62 15.64
CA ILE A 194 18.80 -1.60 16.69
C ILE A 194 20.26 -2.07 16.58
N SER A 195 20.74 -2.34 15.36
CA SER A 195 22.13 -2.75 15.13
C SER A 195 23.13 -1.65 15.46
N LEU A 196 22.82 -0.40 15.11
CA LEU A 196 23.62 0.78 15.48
C LEU A 196 23.72 0.91 17.00
N LYS A 197 22.60 0.74 17.70
CA LYS A 197 22.53 0.78 19.16
C LYS A 197 23.32 -0.37 19.79
N ALA A 198 23.23 -1.58 19.23
CA ALA A 198 24.00 -2.74 19.70
C ALA A 198 25.51 -2.51 19.53
N ALA A 199 25.94 -1.96 18.39
CA ALA A 199 27.34 -1.62 18.13
C ALA A 199 27.85 -0.51 19.06
N ALA A 200 27.02 0.52 19.32
CA ALA A 200 27.35 1.60 20.24
C ALA A 200 27.52 1.13 21.69
N ASN A 201 26.80 0.07 22.08
CA ASN A 201 26.85 -0.53 23.42
C ASN A 201 27.78 -1.75 23.54
N ASP A 202 28.67 -1.98 22.56
CA ASP A 202 29.62 -3.11 22.55
C ASP A 202 28.95 -4.50 22.62
N GLN A 203 27.67 -4.58 22.25
CA GLN A 203 26.91 -5.83 22.15
C GLN A 203 27.09 -6.50 20.78
N LEU A 204 27.58 -5.74 19.80
CA LEU A 204 27.85 -6.20 18.44
C LEU A 204 29.26 -5.75 18.03
N ASP A 205 30.11 -6.72 17.70
CA ASP A 205 31.51 -6.49 17.30
C ASP A 205 31.60 -6.03 15.83
N ILE A 206 31.05 -4.85 15.56
CA ILE A 206 31.16 -4.16 14.27
C ILE A 206 31.57 -2.71 14.50
N PRO A 207 32.47 -2.16 13.66
CA PRO A 207 32.85 -0.76 13.77
C PRO A 207 31.71 0.16 13.29
N ILE A 208 31.48 1.25 14.01
CA ILE A 208 30.64 2.34 13.55
C ILE A 208 31.45 3.19 12.56
N LEU A 209 31.03 3.18 11.29
CA LEU A 209 31.66 3.96 10.22
C LEU A 209 30.81 5.19 9.87
N GLY A 210 31.45 6.25 9.36
CA GLY A 210 30.76 7.45 8.90
C GLY A 210 30.39 8.43 10.02
N GLU A 211 31.33 8.70 10.93
CA GLU A 211 31.15 9.64 12.05
C GLU A 211 30.60 11.01 11.64
N GLU A 212 31.10 11.61 10.55
CA GLU A 212 30.61 12.89 10.03
C GLU A 212 29.10 12.85 9.75
N LYS A 213 28.61 11.74 9.19
CA LYS A 213 27.19 11.56 8.89
C LYS A 213 26.37 11.48 10.17
N ILE A 214 26.81 10.71 11.16
CA ILE A 214 26.13 10.59 12.46
C ILE A 214 26.03 11.97 13.11
N ARG A 215 27.15 12.70 13.22
CA ARG A 215 27.16 14.05 13.81
C ARG A 215 26.27 15.04 13.07
N THR A 216 26.26 14.99 11.73
CA THR A 216 25.39 15.83 10.90
C THR A 216 23.90 15.54 11.16
N VAL A 217 23.53 14.26 11.24
CA VAL A 217 22.14 13.89 11.54
C VAL A 217 21.77 14.25 12.97
N CYS A 218 22.67 14.05 13.93
CA CYS A 218 22.45 14.50 15.32
C CYS A 218 22.10 15.99 15.39
N LYS A 219 22.83 16.84 14.65
CA LYS A 219 22.50 18.28 14.55
C LYS A 219 21.11 18.53 13.97
N ALA A 220 20.70 17.78 12.95
CA ALA A 220 19.38 17.92 12.34
C ALA A 220 18.24 17.54 13.31
N PHE A 221 18.48 16.59 14.21
CA PHE A 221 17.56 16.17 15.26
C PHE A 221 17.76 16.91 16.61
N ASN A 222 18.56 17.99 16.62
CA ASN A 222 18.89 18.78 17.81
C ASN A 222 19.51 17.96 18.97
N ILE A 223 20.24 16.90 18.65
CA ILE A 223 20.99 16.08 19.60
C ILE A 223 22.36 16.75 19.85
N PRO A 224 22.70 17.11 21.10
CA PRO A 224 24.01 17.68 21.42
C PRO A 224 25.14 16.69 21.08
N GLU A 225 26.14 17.10 20.31
CA GLU A 225 27.21 16.20 19.82
C GLU A 225 28.63 16.64 20.18
N GLU A 226 28.83 17.93 20.43
CA GLU A 226 30.15 18.53 20.63
C GLU A 226 30.83 17.97 21.89
N GLY A 227 32.07 17.50 21.74
CA GLY A 227 32.87 16.91 22.83
C GLY A 227 32.43 15.50 23.28
N ARG A 228 31.37 14.93 22.70
CA ARG A 228 30.86 13.60 23.03
C ARG A 228 31.49 12.50 22.17
N SER A 229 31.60 11.31 22.74
CA SER A 229 32.11 10.14 22.00
C SER A 229 31.13 9.69 20.93
N LEU A 230 31.64 9.12 19.84
CA LEU A 230 30.82 8.64 18.72
C LEU A 230 29.73 7.66 19.18
N LYS A 231 30.04 6.75 20.11
CA LYS A 231 29.09 5.76 20.64
C LYS A 231 27.94 6.41 21.40
N GLU A 232 28.21 7.43 22.20
CA GLU A 232 27.16 8.15 22.93
C GLU A 232 26.20 8.85 21.97
N VAL A 233 26.73 9.59 20.98
CA VAL A 233 25.85 10.32 20.05
C VAL A 233 25.11 9.36 19.12
N ALA A 234 25.71 8.22 18.76
CA ALA A 234 25.05 7.18 17.98
C ALA A 234 23.91 6.50 18.76
N ASN A 235 24.08 6.27 20.07
CA ASN A 235 23.03 5.74 20.94
C ASN A 235 21.84 6.70 21.00
N ASP A 236 22.08 7.98 21.30
CA ASP A 236 21.01 8.99 21.38
C ASP A 236 20.28 9.14 20.05
N LEU A 237 21.02 9.14 18.94
CA LEU A 237 20.43 9.21 17.61
C LEU A 237 19.55 7.99 17.32
N ALA A 238 20.02 6.79 17.67
CA ALA A 238 19.23 5.58 17.49
C ALA A 238 17.95 5.61 18.33
N ASP A 239 18.00 6.16 19.56
CA ASP A 239 16.82 6.30 20.41
C ASP A 239 15.76 7.23 19.83
N VAL A 240 16.17 8.44 19.43
CA VAL A 240 15.25 9.40 18.80
C VAL A 240 14.59 8.80 17.55
N LEU A 241 15.34 8.07 16.73
CA LEU A 241 14.80 7.48 15.49
C LEU A 241 13.99 6.20 15.72
N LEU A 242 14.12 5.53 16.87
CA LEU A 242 13.31 4.38 17.24
C LEU A 242 11.99 4.77 17.92
N GLU A 243 11.91 6.00 18.42
CA GLU A 243 10.68 6.57 19.01
C GLU A 243 9.68 7.06 17.95
N ASP A 244 10.14 7.37 16.73
CA ASP A 244 9.32 7.70 15.54
C ASP A 244 8.45 6.52 15.05
#